data_AF-A0A7Y3ACW8-F1
#
_entry.id   AF-A0A7Y3ACW8-F1
#
_cell.length_a   1.000
_cell.length_b   1.000
_cell.length_c   1.000
_cell.angle_alpha   90.00
_cell.angle_beta   90.00
_cell.angle_gamma   90.00
#
_symmetry.space_group_name_H-M   'P 1'
#
loop_
_entity.id
_entity.type
_entity.pdbx_description
1 polymer ?
#
loop_
_entity_poly.entity_id
_entity_poly.type
_entity_poly.pdbx_seq_one_letter_code
_entity_poly.pdbx_strand_id
1 'polypeptide(L)'
;YSFTLTVPLVDLEAARELLELAQQMNPTVRISRKPNRSDYARFYLSFPFSGSRPDLSFQEWFNGQNREEWDLFGPTYGRWGLT
;
A
#
# COMPACT_ATOMS: atom_id res chain seq x y z
N TYR A 1 2.37 -8.12 -7.27
CA TYR A 1 2.86 -6.73 -7.41
C TYR A 1 2.94 -6.08 -6.05
N SER A 2 3.71 -5.01 -5.88
CA SER A 2 3.80 -4.31 -4.60
C SER A 2 3.87 -2.80 -4.73
N PHE A 3 3.32 -2.13 -3.72
CA PHE A 3 3.37 -0.70 -3.53
C PHE A 3 4.09 -0.34 -2.23
N THR A 4 4.70 0.84 -2.21
CA THR A 4 5.20 1.46 -0.99
C THR A 4 4.38 2.72 -0.74
N LEU A 5 3.64 2.75 0.36
CA LEU A 5 2.94 3.93 0.83
C LEU A 5 3.82 4.66 1.85
N THR A 6 4.04 5.95 1.65
CA THR A 6 4.77 6.83 2.58
C THR A 6 3.81 7.88 3.11
N VAL A 7 3.76 8.02 4.43
CA VAL A 7 2.78 8.89 5.11
C VAL A 7 3.47 9.69 6.21
N PRO A 8 3.22 11.01 6.34
CA PRO A 8 3.67 11.77 7.51
C PRO A 8 3.22 11.13 8.83
N LEU A 9 4.06 11.17 9.87
CA LEU A 9 3.71 10.56 11.17
C LEU A 9 2.49 11.20 11.84
N VAL A 10 2.21 12.47 11.53
CA VAL A 10 1.00 13.17 11.98
C VAL A 10 -0.28 12.52 11.49
N ASP A 11 -0.23 11.85 10.34
CA ASP A 11 -1.38 11.21 9.70
C ASP A 11 -1.40 9.70 9.92
N LEU A 12 -0.54 9.18 10.80
CA LEU A 12 -0.36 7.74 10.98
C LEU A 12 -1.65 7.00 11.32
N GLU A 13 -2.50 7.56 12.18
CA GLU A 13 -3.76 6.90 12.55
C GLU A 13 -4.76 6.90 11.40
N ALA A 14 -4.90 8.01 10.66
CA ALA A 14 -5.73 8.07 9.46
C ALA A 14 -5.25 7.05 8.40
N ALA A 15 -3.94 6.89 8.25
CA ALA A 15 -3.38 5.89 7.34
C ALA A 15 -3.70 4.46 7.78
N ARG A 16 -3.69 4.19 9.08
CA ARG A 16 -4.05 2.87 9.60
C ARG A 16 -5.52 2.54 9.33
N GLU A 17 -6.42 3.49 9.55
CA GLU A 17 -7.84 3.32 9.23
C GLU A 17 -8.05 3.03 7.74
N LEU A 18 -7.40 3.79 6.86
CA LEU A 18 -7.48 3.56 5.41
C LEU A 18 -6.90 2.20 5.00
N LEU A 19 -5.79 1.77 5.62
CA LEU A 19 -5.17 0.47 5.36
C LEU A 19 -6.01 -0.69 5.90
N GLU A 20 -6.73 -0.51 6.99
CA GLU A 20 -7.69 -1.51 7.49
C GLU A 20 -8.87 -1.67 6.51
N LEU A 21 -9.41 -0.56 5.99
CA LEU A 21 -10.43 -0.60 4.94
C LEU A 21 -9.89 -1.28 3.66
N ALA A 22 -8.66 -0.98 3.27
CA ALA A 22 -7.99 -1.64 2.15
C ALA A 22 -7.91 -3.16 2.33
N GLN A 23 -7.57 -3.62 3.54
CA GLN A 23 -7.48 -5.03 3.89
C GLN A 23 -8.84 -5.71 3.88
N GLN A 24 -9.90 -5.02 4.31
CA GLN A 24 -11.27 -5.56 4.28
C GLN A 24 -11.77 -5.76 2.85
N MET A 25 -11.51 -4.81 1.95
CA MET A 25 -11.93 -4.92 0.55
C MET A 25 -11.07 -5.86 -0.28
N ASN A 26 -9.78 -5.97 0.07
CA ASN A 26 -8.84 -6.86 -0.59
C ASN A 26 -8.19 -7.80 0.43
N PRO A 27 -8.90 -8.82 0.95
CA PRO A 27 -8.38 -9.69 2.01
C PRO A 27 -7.06 -10.41 1.68
N THR A 28 -6.72 -10.50 0.40
CA THR A 28 -5.50 -11.15 -0.09
C THR A 28 -4.29 -10.21 -0.12
N VAL A 29 -4.47 -8.89 0.04
CA VAL A 29 -3.36 -7.95 0.16
C VAL A 29 -2.63 -8.24 1.46
N ARG A 30 -1.29 -8.20 1.41
CA ARG A 30 -0.44 -8.26 2.60
C ARG A 30 0.11 -6.88 2.86
N ILE A 31 -0.22 -6.31 4.02
CA ILE A 31 0.28 -5.01 4.45
C ILE A 31 1.36 -5.24 5.51
N SER A 32 2.51 -4.60 5.36
CA SER A 32 3.62 -4.71 6.31
C SER A 32 4.18 -3.34 6.61
N ARG A 33 4.22 -2.97 7.88
CA ARG A 33 4.84 -1.72 8.33
C ARG A 33 6.36 -1.84 8.29
N LYS A 34 7.04 -0.85 7.72
CA LYS A 34 8.50 -0.71 7.72
C LYS A 34 8.92 0.30 8.80
N PRO A 35 10.19 0.27 9.25
CA PRO A 35 10.72 1.31 10.12
C PRO A 35 10.50 2.69 9.50
N ASN A 36 10.12 3.63 10.37
CA ASN A 36 9.94 5.02 9.99
C ASN A 36 11.23 5.56 9.36
N ARG A 37 11.10 6.54 8.45
CA ARG A 37 12.22 7.29 7.91
C ARG A 37 11.97 8.75 8.21
N SER A 38 12.72 9.30 9.17
CA SER A 38 12.47 10.64 9.70
C SER A 38 11.01 10.75 10.19
N ASP A 39 10.30 11.81 9.81
CA ASP A 39 8.91 12.06 10.21
C ASP A 39 7.87 11.35 9.33
N TYR A 40 8.24 10.24 8.69
CA TYR A 40 7.36 9.48 7.81
C TYR A 40 7.26 8.00 8.21
N ALA A 41 6.03 7.51 8.32
CA ALA A 41 5.68 6.11 8.34
C ALA A 41 5.74 5.52 6.92
N ARG A 42 6.11 4.25 6.82
CA ARG A 42 6.16 3.54 5.53
C ARG A 42 5.45 2.20 5.64
N PHE A 43 4.62 1.90 4.65
CA PHE A 43 3.90 0.65 4.53
C PHE A 43 4.22 0.00 3.20
N TYR A 44 4.43 -1.31 3.23
CA TYR A 44 4.61 -2.12 2.04
C TYR A 44 3.33 -2.93 1.82
N LEU A 45 2.70 -2.72 0.67
CA LEU A 45 1.49 -3.44 0.27
C LEU A 45 1.87 -4.43 -0.81
N SER A 46 1.63 -5.72 -0.58
CA SER A 46 1.98 -6.80 -1.49
C SER A 46 0.73 -7.56 -1.92
N PHE A 47 0.52 -7.60 -3.22
CA PHE A 47 -0.58 -8.29 -3.88
C PHE A 47 -0.09 -9.63 -4.43
N PRO A 48 -0.85 -10.72 -4.24
CA PRO A 48 -0.51 -12.02 -4.81
C PRO A 48 -0.40 -11.91 -6.33
N PHE A 49 0.46 -12.74 -6.92
CA PHE A 49 0.49 -12.87 -8.38
C PHE A 49 -0.76 -13.64 -8.82
N SER A 50 -1.65 -12.96 -9.53
CA SER A 50 -2.86 -13.53 -10.12
C SER A 50 -3.01 -13.07 -11.57
N GLY A 51 -3.78 -13.81 -12.37
CA GLY A 51 -4.11 -13.38 -13.74
C GLY A 51 -4.98 -12.12 -13.78
N SER A 52 -5.75 -11.85 -12.72
CA SER A 52 -6.35 -10.55 -12.45
C SER A 52 -5.29 -9.59 -11.91
N ARG A 53 -5.41 -8.29 -12.20
CA ARG A 53 -4.54 -7.20 -11.74
C ARG A 53 -5.17 -6.45 -10.55
N PRO A 54 -5.32 -7.06 -9.36
CA PRO A 54 -5.92 -6.40 -8.20
C PRO A 54 -5.10 -5.20 -7.73
N ASP A 55 -3.81 -5.14 -8.10
CA ASP A 55 -2.93 -4.01 -7.87
C ASP A 55 -3.42 -2.73 -8.56
N LEU A 56 -3.94 -2.82 -9.79
CA LEU A 56 -4.43 -1.65 -10.53
C LEU A 56 -5.75 -1.15 -9.97
N SER A 57 -6.70 -2.05 -9.71
CA SER A 57 -7.97 -1.71 -9.07
C SER A 57 -7.76 -1.12 -7.68
N PHE A 58 -6.76 -1.61 -6.93
CA PHE A 58 -6.37 -1.02 -5.66
C PHE A 58 -5.84 0.40 -5.83
N GLN A 59 -4.95 0.65 -6.79
CA GLN A 59 -4.38 1.97 -7.02
C GLN A 59 -5.47 3.01 -7.36
N GLU A 60 -6.39 2.65 -8.24
CA GLU A 60 -7.53 3.50 -8.60
C GLU A 60 -8.42 3.79 -7.38
N TRP A 61 -8.77 2.75 -6.62
CA TRP A 61 -9.54 2.92 -5.39
C TRP A 61 -8.82 3.80 -4.36
N PHE A 62 -7.53 3.54 -4.13
CA PHE A 62 -6.72 4.27 -3.16
C PHE A 62 -6.66 5.74 -3.52
N ASN A 63 -6.41 6.08 -4.78
CA ASN A 63 -6.41 7.46 -5.25
C ASN A 63 -7.77 8.16 -5.06
N GLY A 64 -8.89 7.43 -5.11
CA GLY A 64 -10.21 7.96 -4.81
C GLY A 64 -10.48 8.20 -3.32
N GLN A 65 -9.76 7.51 -2.42
CA GLN A 65 -9.91 7.64 -0.97
C GLN A 65 -8.81 8.50 -0.32
N ASN A 66 -7.66 8.66 -0.97
CA ASN A 66 -6.48 9.36 -0.48
C ASN A 66 -6.67 10.88 -0.54
N ARG A 67 -7.41 11.44 0.43
CA ARG A 67 -7.68 12.88 0.53
C ARG A 67 -6.46 13.70 0.96
N GLU A 68 -5.51 13.05 1.61
CA GLU A 68 -4.30 13.67 2.18
C GLU A 68 -3.10 13.65 1.22
N GLU A 69 -3.34 13.24 -0.04
CA GLU A 69 -2.33 13.21 -1.12
C GLU A 69 -1.05 12.43 -0.77
N TRP A 70 -1.15 11.39 0.06
CA TRP A 70 0.00 10.57 0.42
C TRP A 70 0.62 9.85 -0.78
N ASP A 71 1.94 9.69 -0.75
CA ASP A 71 2.68 9.08 -1.85
C ASP A 71 2.53 7.55 -1.87
N LEU A 72 1.88 7.04 -2.92
CA LEU A 72 1.79 5.60 -3.23
C LEU A 72 2.69 5.23 -4.42
N PHE A 73 3.88 4.69 -4.13
CA PHE A 73 4.85 4.30 -5.16
C PHE A 73 4.65 2.85 -5.62
N GLY A 74 4.46 2.64 -6.93
CA GLY A 74 4.29 1.32 -7.55
C GLY A 74 3.31 1.37 -8.74
N PRO A 75 2.80 0.23 -9.23
CA PRO A 75 3.14 -1.13 -8.79
C PRO A 75 4.53 -1.53 -9.27
N THR A 76 5.34 -2.07 -8.36
CA THR A 76 6.60 -2.74 -8.72
C THR A 76 6.37 -4.25 -8.83
N TYR A 77 7.00 -4.89 -9.82
CA TYR A 77 7.15 -6.34 -9.79
C TYR A 77 8.09 -6.66 -8.64
N GLY A 78 7.54 -7.11 -7.51
CA GLY A 78 8.35 -7.75 -6.48
C GLY A 78 9.02 -8.97 -7.09
N ARG A 79 10.26 -8.82 -7.58
CA ARG A 79 11.14 -9.97 -7.85
C ARG A 79 11.45 -10.59 -6.49
N TRP A 80 10.61 -11.51 -6.05
CA TRP A 80 11.08 -12.57 -5.18
C TRP A 80 12.09 -13.33 -6.03
N GLY A 81 13.37 -13.14 -5.72
CA GLY A 81 14.48 -13.60 -6.54
C GLY A 81 14.31 -15.05 -6.97
N LEU A 82 14.08 -15.26 -8.26
CA LEU A 82 14.37 -16.48 -8.98
C LEU A 82 15.06 -16.03 -10.27
N THR A 83 16.35 -15.72 -10.16
CA THR A 83 17.33 -15.89 -11.23
C THR A 83 18.15 -17.11 -10.88
#